data_AF-E0LW92-F1
#
_entry.id   AF-E0LW92-F1
#
_cell.length_a   1.000
_cell.length_b   1.000
_cell.length_c   1.000
_cell.angle_alpha   90.00
_cell.angle_beta   90.00
_cell.angle_gamma   90.00
#
_symmetry.space_group_name_H-M   'P 1'
#
loop_
_entity.id
_entity.type
_entity.pdbx_description
1 polymer ?
#
loop_
_entity_poly.entity_id
_entity_poly.type
_entity_poly.pdbx_seq_one_letter_code
_entity_poly.pdbx_strand_id
1 'polypeptide(L)' 'MSIVSQNRAVGQFRCRVTAGVRVYEQIIPVTGGPNNYQPTTRLVVESAWNNFYSRPAQPRVS' A
#
# COMPACT_ATOMS: atom_id res chain seq x y z
N MET A 1 -7.39 15.44 -16.78
CA MET A 1 -6.86 14.38 -15.89
C MET A 1 -5.99 15.03 -14.83
N SER A 2 -6.40 15.04 -13.57
CA SER A 2 -5.51 15.46 -12.48
C SER A 2 -4.44 14.39 -12.30
N ILE A 3 -3.17 14.76 -12.44
CA ILE A 3 -2.04 13.89 -12.11
C ILE A 3 -2.12 13.65 -10.61
N VAL A 4 -2.57 12.47 -10.21
CA VAL A 4 -2.37 11.99 -8.85
C VAL A 4 -0.87 11.76 -8.71
N SER A 5 -0.22 12.47 -7.80
CA SER A 5 1.20 12.20 -7.49
C SER A 5 1.28 10.79 -6.96
N GLN A 6 1.81 9.87 -7.77
CA GLN A 6 2.13 8.54 -7.29
C GLN A 6 3.39 8.69 -6.43
N ASN A 7 3.20 8.86 -5.13
CA ASN A 7 4.31 8.84 -4.19
C ASN A 7 5.06 7.50 -4.34
N ARG A 8 6.36 7.47 -4.04
CA ARG A 8 7.13 6.21 -4.10
C ARG A 8 6.44 5.16 -3.24
N ALA A 9 6.17 3.99 -3.81
CA ALA A 9 5.52 2.89 -3.10
C ALA A 9 6.36 2.52 -1.87
N VAL A 10 5.81 2.80 -0.67
CA VAL A 10 6.47 2.55 0.63
C VAL A 10 6.38 1.09 1.07
N GLY A 11 5.56 0.28 0.40
CA GLY A 11 5.42 -1.14 0.66
C GLY A 11 4.51 -1.81 -0.35
N GLN A 12 4.57 -3.14 -0.39
CA GLN A 12 3.64 -3.96 -1.15
C GLN A 12 2.76 -4.74 -0.18
N PHE A 13 1.46 -4.84 -0.51
CA PHE A 13 0.48 -5.49 0.33
C PHE A 13 -0.32 -6.51 -0.48
N ARG A 14 -0.78 -7.55 0.20
CA ARG A 14 -1.70 -8.57 -0.33
C ARG A 14 -2.95 -8.58 0.53
N CYS A 15 -4.11 -8.50 -0.13
CA CYS A 15 -5.40 -8.74 0.49
C CYS A 15 -5.98 -10.02 -0.11
N ARG A 16 -6.41 -10.96 0.73
CA ARG A 16 -7.06 -12.20 0.31
C ARG A 16 -8.19 -12.58 1.25
N VAL A 17 -9.09 -13.44 0.78
CA VAL A 17 -10.13 -14.04 1.62
C VAL A 17 -9.71 -15.47 1.93
N THR A 18 -9.58 -15.80 3.22
CA THR A 18 -9.27 -17.14 3.70
C THR A 18 -10.37 -17.57 4.66
N ALA A 19 -11.03 -18.69 4.37
CA ALA A 19 -12.16 -19.20 5.17
C ALA A 19 -13.25 -18.14 5.47
N GLY A 20 -13.55 -17.28 4.48
CA GLY A 20 -14.54 -16.20 4.62
C GLY A 20 -14.04 -14.94 5.34
N VAL A 21 -12.82 -14.93 5.87
CA VAL A 21 -12.22 -13.79 6.57
C VAL A 21 -11.24 -13.06 5.66
N ARG A 22 -11.28 -11.71 5.67
CA ARG A 22 -10.28 -10.89 4.98
C ARG A 22 -8.97 -10.94 5.74
N VAL A 23 -7.92 -11.37 5.06
CA VAL A 23 -6.55 -11.41 5.57
C VAL A 23 -5.72 -10.38 4.82
N TYR A 24 -4.99 -9.59 5.59
CA TYR A 24 -4.11 -8.53 5.08
C TYR A 24 -2.68 -8.90 5.42
N GLU A 25 -1.80 -8.90 4.42
CA GLU A 25 -0.40 -9.26 4.55
C GLU A 25 0.48 -8.17 3.92
N GLN A 26 1.57 -7.80 4.58
CA GLN A 26 2.65 -7.04 3.96
C GLN A 26 3.62 -8.00 3.29
N ILE A 27 4.01 -7.68 2.07
CA ILE A 27 4.98 -8.43 1.29
C ILE A 27 6.37 -7.86 1.60
N ILE A 28 7.23 -8.68 2.17
CA ILE A 28 8.64 -8.37 2.41
C ILE A 28 9.45 -9.09 1.31
N PRO A 29 9.95 -8.36 0.30
CA PRO A 29 10.72 -8.97 -0.77
C PRO A 29 12.03 -9.54 -0.22
N VAL A 30 12.36 -10.76 -0.65
CA VAL A 30 13.60 -11.44 -0.28
C VAL A 30 14.40 -11.69 -1.56
N THR A 31 15.68 -11.34 -1.55
CA THR A 31 16.54 -11.56 -2.72
C THR A 31 16.77 -13.06 -2.93
N GLY A 32 16.50 -13.55 -4.13
CA GLY A 32 16.82 -14.92 -4.53
C GLY A 32 15.87 -16.01 -4.03
N GLY A 33 14.68 -15.65 -3.54
CA GLY A 33 13.72 -16.62 -3.02
C GLY A 33 12.27 -16.10 -3.01
N PRO A 34 11.33 -16.92 -2.51
CA PRO A 34 9.95 -16.50 -2.33
C PRO A 34 9.85 -15.34 -1.33
N ASN A 35 8.89 -14.46 -1.55
CA ASN A 35 8.63 -13.34 -0.64
C ASN A 35 8.19 -13.84 0.74
N ASN A 36 8.54 -13.07 1.77
CA ASN A 36 7.98 -13.25 3.10
C ASN A 36 6.66 -12.47 3.22
N TYR A 37 5.70 -13.05 3.94
CA TYR A 37 4.39 -12.45 4.17
C TYR A 37 4.20 -12.23 5.67
N GLN A 38 4.03 -10.98 6.08
CA GLN A 38 3.79 -10.63 7.48
C GLN A 38 2.33 -10.21 7.67
N PRO A 39 1.60 -10.74 8.67
CA PRO A 39 0.26 -10.29 8.98
C PRO A 39 0.25 -8.78 9.26
N THR A 40 -0.74 -8.08 8.70
CA THR A 40 -0.97 -6.66 8.98
C THR A 40 -2.46 -6.40 9.16
N THR A 41 -2.81 -5.15 9.48
CA THR A 41 -4.19 -4.74 9.67
C THR A 41 -4.73 -4.03 8.43
N ARG A 42 -6.05 -4.06 8.27
CA ARG A 42 -6.76 -3.29 7.24
C ARG A 42 -6.37 -1.80 7.26
N LEU A 43 -6.27 -1.22 8.46
CA LEU A 43 -5.96 0.19 8.67
C LEU A 43 -4.59 0.57 8.08
N VAL A 44 -3.59 -0.30 8.23
CA VAL A 44 -2.25 -0.07 7.67
C VAL A 44 -2.29 -0.07 6.14
N VAL A 45 -3.01 -1.03 5.54
CA VAL A 45 -3.16 -1.11 4.07
C VAL A 45 -3.90 0.11 3.52
N GLU A 46 -5.00 0.51 4.15
CA GLU A 46 -5.77 1.70 3.73
C GLU A 46 -4.97 2.99 3.88
N SER A 47 -4.21 3.13 4.97
CA SER A 47 -3.32 4.28 5.18
C SER A 47 -2.24 4.36 4.09
N ALA A 48 -1.59 3.25 3.76
CA ALA A 48 -0.59 3.20 2.70
C ALA A 48 -1.19 3.51 1.31
N TRP A 49 -2.40 3.01 1.03
CA TRP A 49 -3.14 3.33 -0.19
C TRP A 49 -3.45 4.82 -0.29
N ASN A 50 -3.98 5.41 0.79
CA ASN A 50 -4.30 6.82 0.84
C ASN A 50 -3.07 7.70 0.67
N ASN A 51 -1.93 7.30 1.24
CA ASN A 51 -0.66 7.99 1.03
C ASN A 51 -0.21 7.91 -0.43
N PHE A 52 -0.23 6.72 -1.03
CA PHE A 52 0.21 6.52 -2.41
C PHE A 52 -0.60 7.33 -3.43
N TYR A 53 -1.93 7.40 -3.24
CA TYR A 53 -2.83 8.17 -4.10
C TYR A 53 -3.13 9.58 -3.58
N SER A 54 -2.39 10.06 -2.58
CA SER A 54 -2.60 11.42 -2.07
C SER A 54 -2.32 12.43 -3.19
N ARG A 55 -3.24 13.40 -3.36
CA ARG A 55 -2.98 14.51 -4.28
C ARG A 55 -1.83 15.33 -3.69
N PRO A 56 -0.83 15.73 -4.49
CA PRO A 56 0.18 16.66 -4.01
C PRO A 56 -0.56 17.94 -3.59
N ALA A 57 -0.16 18.53 -2.45
CA ALA A 57 -0.63 19.86 -2.08
C ALA A 57 -0.38 20.77 -3.28
N GLN A 58 -1.43 21.35 -3.86
CA GLN A 58 -1.27 22.30 -4.95
C GLN A 58 -0.26 23.35 -4.50
N PRO A 59 0.77 23.69 -5.30
CA PRO A 59 1.56 24.87 -5.01
C PRO A 59 0.57 26.02 -4.90
N ARG A 60 0.49 26.68 -3.74
CA ARG A 60 -0.16 27.98 -3.65
C ARG A 60 0.59 28.85 -4.66
N VAL A 61 -0.05 29.10 -5.80
CA VAL A 61 0.37 30.16 -6.71
C VAL A 61 -0.04 31.43 -5.99
N SER A 62 0.93 32.00 -5.28
CA SER A 62 0.84 33.34 -4.68
C SER A 62 0.92 34.40 -5.76
#